data_AF-A0A823A0U9-F1
#
_entry.id   AF-A0A823A0U9-F1
#
_cell.length_a   1.000
_cell.length_b   1.000
_cell.length_c   1.000
_cell.angle_alpha   90.00
_cell.angle_beta   90.00
_cell.angle_gamma   90.00
#
_symmetry.space_group_name_H-M   'P 1'
#
loop_
_entity.id
_entity.type
_entity.pdbx_description
1 polymer ?
#
loop_
_entity_poly.entity_id
_entity_poly.type
_entity_poly.pdbx_seq_one_letter_code
_entity_poly.pdbx_strand_id
1 'polypeptide(L)'
;MSILVDIACRPNITINRTLLNFFDIKISPNKKSRNGLTSIDIIVDPTRDFWFYLHTPTKPVVDVSLLVILFFHGGGFATLCPDSILYDLVYCRFARDIPTVVVSIKYCLSPKNRFPSQYDDGFDVLKFLDGRDVLSARGEERGSFCLT
;
A
#
# COMPACT_ATOMS: atom_id res chain seq x y z
N MET A 1 12.97 -14.02 15.79
CA MET A 1 11.55 -14.05 15.37
C MET A 1 10.71 -13.60 16.55
N SER A 2 9.63 -12.84 16.31
CA SER A 2 8.79 -12.30 17.38
C SER A 2 7.94 -13.43 17.98
N ILE A 3 7.94 -13.59 19.31
CA ILE A 3 7.15 -14.59 20.06
C ILE A 3 5.68 -14.60 19.61
N LEU A 4 5.15 -13.43 19.23
CA LEU A 4 3.79 -13.27 18.71
C LEU A 4 3.53 -14.00 17.40
N VAL A 5 4.50 -13.97 16.47
CA VAL A 5 4.40 -14.68 15.20
C VAL A 5 4.49 -16.18 15.43
N ASP A 6 5.36 -16.62 16.34
CA ASP A 6 5.52 -18.04 16.68
C ASP A 6 4.26 -18.62 17.36
N ILE A 7 3.56 -17.84 18.19
CA ILE A 7 2.28 -18.25 18.79
C ILE A 7 1.15 -18.26 17.74
N ALA A 8 1.15 -17.32 16.80
CA ALA A 8 0.11 -17.21 15.78
C ALA A 8 0.26 -18.25 14.66
N CYS A 9 1.49 -18.60 14.29
CA CYS A 9 1.85 -19.59 13.28
C CYS A 9 1.91 -20.98 13.92
N ARG A 10 0.93 -21.82 13.60
CA ARG A 10 0.85 -23.16 14.16
C ARG A 10 1.70 -24.15 13.34
N PRO A 11 2.17 -25.26 13.95
CA PRO A 11 2.93 -26.30 13.23
C PRO A 11 2.18 -26.91 12.04
N ASN A 12 0.84 -26.89 12.05
CA ASN A 12 0.01 -27.34 10.93
C ASN A 12 -0.15 -26.30 9.81
N ILE A 13 0.72 -25.27 9.76
CA ILE A 13 0.78 -24.24 8.71
C ILE A 13 -0.45 -23.30 8.72
N THR A 14 -1.32 -23.41 9.73
CA THR A 14 -2.42 -22.46 9.93
C THR A 14 -1.95 -21.23 10.70
N ILE A 15 -2.57 -20.09 10.41
CA ILE A 15 -2.22 -18.81 11.01
C ILE A 15 -3.44 -18.23 11.71
N ASN A 16 -3.29 -17.92 13.00
CA ASN A 16 -4.32 -17.23 13.77
C ASN A 16 -4.34 -15.73 13.41
N ARG A 17 -5.08 -15.40 12.33
CA ARG A 17 -5.22 -14.01 11.85
C ARG A 17 -5.88 -13.10 12.88
N THR A 18 -6.83 -13.60 13.66
CA THR A 18 -7.51 -12.80 14.68
C THR A 18 -6.52 -12.32 15.73
N LEU A 19 -5.63 -13.21 16.18
CA LEU A 19 -4.58 -12.85 17.12
C LEU A 19 -3.61 -11.82 16.51
N LEU A 20 -3.15 -12.06 15.28
CA LEU A 20 -2.23 -11.12 14.61
C LEU A 20 -2.87 -9.74 14.38
N ASN A 21 -4.11 -9.70 13.91
CA ASN A 21 -4.84 -8.45 13.68
C ASN A 21 -5.13 -7.71 14.99
N PHE A 22 -5.27 -8.42 16.12
CA PHE A 22 -5.47 -7.78 17.42
C PHE A 22 -4.23 -6.99 17.87
N PHE A 23 -3.03 -7.47 17.55
CA PHE A 23 -1.78 -6.77 17.86
C PHE A 23 -1.27 -5.89 16.71
N ASP A 24 -1.95 -5.89 15.57
CA ASP A 24 -1.67 -5.01 14.45
C ASP A 24 -2.46 -3.70 14.61
N ILE A 25 -1.77 -2.66 15.06
CA ILE A 25 -2.36 -1.32 15.16
C ILE A 25 -2.51 -0.75 13.75
N LYS A 26 -3.75 -0.63 13.29
CA LYS A 26 -4.11 -0.09 11.97
C LYS A 26 -4.38 1.41 12.03
N ILE A 27 -4.08 2.10 10.94
CA ILE A 27 -4.34 3.52 10.75
C ILE A 27 -5.36 3.70 9.64
N SER A 28 -6.39 4.51 9.90
CA SER A 28 -7.38 4.88 8.90
C SER A 28 -6.79 5.86 7.87
N PRO A 29 -7.18 5.76 6.58
CA PRO A 29 -6.93 6.78 5.56
C PRO A 29 -7.24 8.18 6.07
N ASN A 30 -6.30 9.11 5.93
CA ASN A 30 -6.47 10.48 6.40
C ASN A 30 -6.39 11.47 5.25
N LYS A 31 -7.52 12.15 5.00
CA LYS A 31 -7.60 13.26 4.04
C LYS A 31 -6.83 14.50 4.50
N LYS A 32 -6.62 14.67 5.80
CA LYS A 32 -5.79 15.74 6.37
C LYS A 32 -4.33 15.33 6.30
N SER A 33 -3.47 16.21 5.77
CA SER A 33 -2.04 15.92 5.64
C SER A 33 -1.41 15.60 6.99
N ARG A 34 -0.81 14.42 7.12
CA ARG A 34 -0.02 14.03 8.29
C ARG A 34 1.44 13.98 7.88
N ASN A 35 2.30 14.75 8.54
CA ASN A 35 3.73 14.86 8.20
C ASN A 35 4.02 15.26 6.74
N GLY A 36 3.11 15.99 6.08
CA GLY A 36 3.26 16.37 4.67
C GLY A 36 2.89 15.27 3.68
N LEU A 37 2.21 14.22 4.14
CA LEU A 37 1.67 13.13 3.33
C LEU A 37 0.14 13.11 3.44
N THR A 38 -0.53 12.98 2.31
CA THR A 38 -1.96 12.64 2.24
C THR A 38 -2.11 11.19 1.82
N SER A 39 -3.00 10.47 2.49
CA SER A 39 -3.17 9.04 2.26
C SER A 39 -4.62 8.73 1.93
N ILE A 40 -4.86 8.00 0.85
CA ILE A 40 -6.19 7.57 0.41
C ILE A 40 -6.17 6.09 0.03
N ASP A 41 -7.27 5.40 0.28
CA ASP A 41 -7.53 4.05 -0.20
C ASP A 41 -8.18 4.08 -1.58
N ILE A 42 -7.63 3.31 -2.52
CA ILE A 42 -8.18 3.16 -3.87
C ILE A 42 -8.58 1.70 -4.06
N ILE A 43 -9.87 1.49 -4.29
CA ILE A 43 -10.45 0.18 -4.57
C ILE A 43 -10.20 -0.15 -6.05
N VAL A 44 -9.51 -1.27 -6.30
CA VAL A 44 -9.25 -1.77 -7.66
C VAL A 44 -10.37 -2.70 -8.10
N ASP A 45 -10.74 -3.64 -7.22
CA ASP A 45 -11.84 -4.58 -7.46
C ASP A 45 -12.63 -4.80 -6.15
N PRO A 46 -13.90 -4.32 -6.07
CA PRO A 46 -14.72 -4.47 -4.89
C PRO A 46 -15.16 -5.92 -4.64
N THR A 47 -15.18 -6.78 -5.67
CA THR A 47 -15.64 -8.18 -5.53
C THR A 47 -14.67 -9.04 -4.72
N ARG A 48 -13.39 -8.64 -4.71
CA ARG A 48 -12.29 -9.33 -4.04
C ARG A 48 -11.82 -8.63 -2.76
N ASP A 49 -12.46 -7.53 -2.35
CA ASP A 49 -11.93 -6.62 -1.30
C ASP A 49 -10.47 -6.21 -1.61
N PHE A 50 -10.22 -5.90 -2.89
CA PHE A 50 -8.89 -5.63 -3.42
C PHE A 50 -8.69 -4.14 -3.62
N TRP A 51 -7.74 -3.59 -2.87
CA TRP A 51 -7.45 -2.17 -2.84
C TRP A 51 -5.96 -1.92 -2.59
N PHE A 52 -5.52 -0.69 -2.84
CA PHE A 52 -4.20 -0.23 -2.46
C PHE A 52 -4.27 1.12 -1.76
N TYR A 53 -3.26 1.39 -0.96
CA TYR A 53 -3.11 2.63 -0.23
C TYR A 53 -2.19 3.56 -0.99
N LEU A 54 -2.72 4.70 -1.43
CA LEU A 54 -1.99 5.72 -2.15
C LEU A 54 -1.52 6.81 -1.19
N HIS A 55 -0.22 7.03 -1.16
CA HIS A 55 0.43 8.08 -0.41
C HIS A 55 0.98 9.13 -1.36
N THR A 56 0.49 10.35 -1.24
CA THR A 56 0.93 11.48 -2.07
C THR A 56 1.54 12.57 -1.19
N PRO A 57 2.70 13.13 -1.57
CA PRO A 57 3.26 14.27 -0.87
C PRO A 57 2.33 15.49 -1.02
N THR A 58 2.12 16.23 0.06
CA THR A 58 1.22 17.39 0.09
C THR A 58 1.84 18.63 -0.58
N LYS A 59 3.17 18.68 -0.68
CA LYS A 59 3.87 19.79 -1.33
C LYS A 59 3.84 19.56 -2.85
N PRO A 60 3.39 20.54 -3.65
CA PRO A 60 3.45 20.43 -5.10
C PRO A 60 4.92 20.33 -5.51
N VAL A 61 5.27 19.25 -6.18
CA VAL A 61 6.58 19.09 -6.82
C VAL A 61 6.45 19.74 -8.18
N VAL A 62 6.92 20.98 -8.27
CA VAL A 62 6.94 21.74 -9.52
C VAL A 62 8.08 21.20 -10.38
N ASP A 63 7.76 20.80 -11.61
CA ASP A 63 8.72 20.50 -12.69
C ASP A 63 9.59 19.24 -12.56
N VAL A 64 9.20 18.25 -11.76
CA VAL A 64 9.92 16.97 -11.65
C VAL A 64 9.00 15.78 -11.82
N SER A 65 9.39 14.83 -12.67
CA SER A 65 8.75 13.51 -12.76
C SER A 65 8.71 12.85 -11.39
N LEU A 66 7.51 12.58 -10.88
CA LEU A 66 7.28 11.99 -9.57
C LEU A 66 7.59 10.50 -9.65
N LEU A 67 8.51 10.03 -8.81
CA LEU A 67 8.78 8.60 -8.68
C LEU A 67 7.55 7.90 -8.10
N VAL A 68 7.07 6.84 -8.76
CA VAL A 68 6.02 5.97 -8.23
C VAL A 68 6.67 4.72 -7.66
N ILE A 69 6.50 4.47 -6.36
CA ILE A 69 7.01 3.28 -5.68
C ILE A 69 5.85 2.34 -5.41
N LEU A 70 5.88 1.17 -6.05
CA LEU A 70 4.98 0.07 -5.71
C LEU A 70 5.54 -0.70 -4.51
N PHE A 71 4.86 -0.61 -3.37
CA PHE A 71 5.33 -1.15 -2.11
C PHE A 71 4.55 -2.42 -1.73
N PHE A 72 5.30 -3.49 -1.50
CA PHE A 72 4.79 -4.73 -0.90
C PHE A 72 5.15 -4.71 0.58
N HIS A 73 4.13 -4.76 1.44
CA HIS A 73 4.38 -4.89 2.86
C HIS A 73 5.08 -6.22 3.18
N GLY A 74 5.79 -6.23 4.30
CA GLY A 74 6.47 -7.43 4.80
C GLY A 74 5.51 -8.41 5.49
N GLY A 75 6.05 -9.29 6.33
CA GLY A 75 5.26 -10.31 7.01
C GLY A 75 5.18 -11.65 6.27
N GLY A 76 6.14 -11.90 5.36
CA GLY A 76 6.29 -13.20 4.68
C GLY A 76 5.09 -13.62 3.86
N PHE A 77 4.39 -12.65 3.25
CA PHE A 77 3.13 -12.83 2.52
C PHE A 77 1.95 -13.36 3.34
N ALA A 78 2.09 -13.43 4.66
CA ALA A 78 1.13 -14.09 5.52
C ALA A 78 0.51 -13.15 6.56
N THR A 79 1.22 -12.09 6.95
CA THR A 79 0.84 -11.19 8.04
C THR A 79 0.92 -9.73 7.60
N LEU A 80 0.39 -8.85 8.46
CA LEU A 80 0.34 -7.39 8.27
C LEU A 80 -0.55 -6.96 7.09
N CYS A 81 -0.68 -5.64 6.92
CA CYS A 81 -1.55 -5.02 5.94
C CYS A 81 -0.97 -3.62 5.57
N PRO A 82 -1.33 -3.03 4.43
CA PRO A 82 -0.86 -1.69 4.06
C PRO A 82 -1.18 -0.59 5.06
N ASP A 83 -2.26 -0.76 5.82
CA ASP A 83 -2.77 0.17 6.84
C ASP A 83 -2.11 -0.02 8.22
N SER A 84 -1.18 -0.96 8.38
CA SER A 84 -0.45 -1.15 9.65
C SER A 84 0.41 0.08 9.97
N ILE A 85 0.41 0.52 11.23
CA ILE A 85 1.15 1.70 11.72
C ILE A 85 2.66 1.64 11.43
N LEU A 86 3.21 0.43 11.42
CA LEU A 86 4.62 0.19 11.16
C LEU A 86 5.03 0.69 9.77
N TYR A 87 4.14 0.55 8.78
CA TYR A 87 4.40 0.98 7.41
C TYR A 87 4.09 2.45 7.18
N ASP A 88 3.15 3.05 7.92
CA ASP A 88 2.90 4.49 7.83
C ASP A 88 4.15 5.33 8.12
N LEU A 89 4.95 4.91 9.11
CA LEU A 89 6.23 5.55 9.42
C LEU A 89 7.24 5.44 8.26
N VAL A 90 7.22 4.32 7.53
CA VAL A 90 8.06 4.08 6.36
C VAL A 90 7.64 5.01 5.21
N TYR A 91 6.34 5.12 4.93
CA TYR A 91 5.83 6.02 3.89
C TYR A 91 6.09 7.48 4.21
N CYS A 92 5.93 7.89 5.47
CA CYS A 92 6.29 9.22 5.93
C CYS A 92 7.78 9.51 5.72
N ARG A 93 8.66 8.52 5.89
CA ARG A 93 10.09 8.66 5.64
C ARG A 93 10.38 8.82 4.14
N PHE A 94 9.79 7.98 3.30
CA PHE A 94 9.92 8.12 1.84
C PHE A 94 9.48 9.50 1.35
N ALA A 95 8.32 9.98 1.80
CA ALA A 95 7.79 11.28 1.40
C ALA A 95 8.61 12.48 1.90
N ARG A 96 9.40 12.31 2.97
CA ARG A 96 10.31 13.36 3.48
C ARG A 96 11.61 13.42 2.69
N ASP A 97 12.16 12.26 2.36
CA ASP A 97 13.50 12.15 1.78
C ASP A 97 13.45 12.27 0.24
N ILE A 98 12.35 11.83 -0.39
CA ILE A 98 12.21 11.76 -1.85
C ILE A 98 10.82 12.29 -2.25
N PRO A 99 10.70 13.15 -3.28
CA PRO A 99 9.41 13.51 -3.86
C PRO A 99 8.83 12.29 -4.62
N THR A 100 8.14 11.41 -3.90
CA THR A 100 7.62 10.14 -4.43
C THR A 100 6.19 9.88 -4.00
N VAL A 101 5.44 9.24 -4.89
CA VAL A 101 4.13 8.65 -4.63
C VAL A 101 4.34 7.19 -4.26
N VAL A 102 3.83 6.76 -3.09
CA VAL A 102 3.93 5.36 -2.66
C VAL A 102 2.57 4.69 -2.81
N VAL A 103 2.56 3.56 -3.51
CA VAL A 103 1.39 2.71 -3.73
C VAL A 103 1.59 1.43 -2.95
N SER A 104 0.95 1.31 -1.79
CA SER A 104 1.05 0.11 -0.95
C SER A 104 -0.11 -0.85 -1.20
N ILE A 105 0.19 -2.05 -1.67
CA ILE A 105 -0.83 -2.99 -2.16
C ILE A 105 -1.36 -3.88 -1.04
N LYS A 106 -2.70 -4.00 -0.92
CA LYS A 106 -3.31 -5.06 -0.11
C LYS A 106 -3.37 -6.34 -0.92
N TYR A 107 -2.25 -7.04 -0.95
CA TYR A 107 -2.16 -8.33 -1.62
C TYR A 107 -2.79 -9.45 -0.78
N CYS A 108 -3.19 -10.53 -1.45
CA CYS A 108 -3.80 -11.70 -0.83
C CYS A 108 -2.81 -12.45 0.08
N LEU A 109 -3.23 -12.81 1.29
CA LEU A 109 -2.33 -13.40 2.27
C LEU A 109 -2.35 -14.94 2.29
N SER A 110 -1.16 -15.54 2.31
CA SER A 110 -0.94 -16.96 2.61
C SER A 110 -1.36 -17.30 4.05
N PRO A 111 -1.83 -18.53 4.34
CA PRO A 111 -1.82 -19.72 3.49
C PRO A 111 -3.07 -19.91 2.59
N LYS A 112 -4.09 -19.04 2.73
CA LYS A 112 -5.36 -19.15 1.98
C LYS A 112 -5.12 -18.96 0.49
N ASN A 113 -4.32 -17.96 0.15
CA ASN A 113 -3.93 -17.64 -1.22
C ASN A 113 -2.42 -17.87 -1.30
N ARG A 114 -2.04 -19.00 -1.91
CA ARG A 114 -0.62 -19.37 -2.06
C ARG A 114 -0.03 -18.69 -3.30
N PHE A 115 1.28 -18.76 -3.42
CA PHE A 115 1.98 -18.42 -4.65
C PHE A 115 1.26 -19.02 -5.88
N PRO A 116 1.04 -18.25 -6.97
CA PRO A 116 1.61 -16.92 -7.27
C PRO A 116 0.73 -15.70 -6.92
N SER A 117 -0.37 -15.86 -6.18
CA SER A 117 -1.42 -14.84 -6.08
C SER A 117 -0.96 -13.43 -5.66
N GLN A 118 0.06 -13.34 -4.80
CA GLN A 118 0.59 -12.05 -4.33
C GLN A 118 1.23 -11.24 -5.45
N TYR A 119 1.87 -11.93 -6.40
CA TYR A 119 2.49 -11.29 -7.56
C TYR A 119 1.43 -10.89 -8.57
N ASP A 120 0.41 -11.74 -8.77
CA ASP A 120 -0.71 -11.42 -9.65
C ASP A 120 -1.42 -10.14 -9.19
N ASP A 121 -1.66 -9.99 -7.88
CA ASP A 121 -2.20 -8.75 -7.30
C ASP A 121 -1.29 -7.54 -7.59
N GLY A 122 0.03 -7.72 -7.47
CA GLY A 122 0.99 -6.69 -7.83
C GLY A 122 0.89 -6.26 -9.30
N PHE A 123 0.79 -7.22 -10.21
CA PHE A 123 0.61 -6.97 -11.64
C PHE A 123 -0.74 -6.32 -11.93
N ASP A 124 -1.81 -6.71 -11.23
CA ASP A 124 -3.13 -6.10 -11.39
C ASP A 124 -3.11 -4.62 -10.99
N VAL A 125 -2.44 -4.26 -9.89
CA VAL A 125 -2.24 -2.84 -9.53
C VAL A 125 -1.38 -2.13 -10.56
N LEU A 126 -0.30 -2.75 -11.04
CA LEU A 126 0.55 -2.13 -12.06
C LEU A 126 -0.22 -1.83 -13.35
N LYS A 127 -1.02 -2.79 -13.84
CA LYS A 127 -1.92 -2.61 -14.98
C LYS A 127 -2.98 -1.54 -14.71
N PHE A 128 -3.50 -1.47 -13.48
CA PHE A 128 -4.45 -0.44 -13.09
C PHE A 128 -3.83 0.97 -13.14
N LEU A 129 -2.57 1.10 -12.71
CA LEU A 129 -1.83 2.36 -12.77
C LEU A 129 -1.42 2.74 -14.20
N ASP A 130 -1.14 1.77 -15.05
CA ASP A 130 -0.79 1.99 -16.46
C ASP A 130 -2.03 2.36 -17.31
N GLY A 131 -3.15 1.68 -17.09
CA GLY A 131 -4.38 1.87 -17.86
C GLY A 131 -5.23 3.07 -17.43
N ARG A 132 -4.92 3.70 -16.30
CA ARG A 132 -5.55 4.94 -15.87
C ARG A 132 -4.49 6.03 -15.84
N ASP A 133 -4.85 7.20 -16.35
CA ASP A 133 -4.11 8.43 -16.06
C ASP A 133 -4.42 8.86 -14.60
N VAL A 134 -4.03 8.04 -13.61
CA VAL A 134 -4.37 8.21 -12.19
C VAL A 134 -3.79 9.51 -11.64
N LEU A 135 -2.78 10.08 -12.32
CA LEU A 135 -2.19 11.37 -12.00
C LEU A 135 -2.89 12.55 -12.72
N SER A 136 -3.64 12.34 -13.80
CA SER A 136 -4.44 13.40 -14.45
C SER A 136 -5.77 13.71 -13.74
N ALA A 137 -6.21 12.90 -12.76
CA ALA A 137 -7.47 13.14 -12.04
C ALA A 137 -7.43 14.30 -11.01
N ARG A 138 -6.33 15.07 -10.95
CA ARG A 138 -6.27 16.41 -10.33
C ARG A 138 -5.99 17.53 -11.34
N GLY A 139 -6.33 17.30 -12.61
CA GLY A 139 -6.06 18.21 -13.72
C GLY A 139 -7.29 18.83 -14.37
N GLU A 140 -8.35 19.16 -13.63
CA GLU A 140 -9.19 20.33 -14.00
C GLU A 140 -8.65 21.57 -13.29
N GLU A 141 -7.33 21.71 -13.27
CA GLU A 141 -6.58 22.95 -13.55
C GLU A 141 -5.17 22.54 -13.97
N ARG A 142 -4.95 22.49 -15.29
CA ARG A 142 -3.68 22.54 -16.03
C ARG A 142 -2.47 21.86 -15.38
N GLY A 143 -2.13 20.68 -15.90
CA GLY A 143 -0.80 20.08 -15.72
C GLY A 143 -0.80 18.62 -16.12
N SER A 144 -0.62 18.34 -17.40
CA SER A 144 -0.45 16.98 -17.93
C SER A 144 0.77 16.33 -17.27
N PHE A 145 0.56 15.22 -16.56
CA PHE A 145 1.65 14.40 -16.03
C PHE A 145 1.93 13.30 -17.06
N CYS A 146 2.72 13.63 -18.07
CA CYS A 146 3.16 12.68 -19.07
C CYS A 146 4.45 12.01 -18.57
N LEU A 147 4.40 10.70 -18.33
CA LEU A 147 5.60 9.90 -18.13
C LEU A 147 6.20 9.63 -19.52
N THR A 148 7.26 10.36 -19.87
CA THR A 148 8.20 10.01 -20.95
C THR A 148 9.57 9.75 -20.35
#